data_AF-A0A3B8WQW2-F1
#
_entry.id   AF-A0A3B8WQW2-F1
#
_cell.length_a   1.000
_cell.length_b   1.000
_cell.length_c   1.000
_cell.angle_alpha   90.00
_cell.angle_beta   90.00
_cell.angle_gamma   90.00
#
_symmetry.space_group_name_H-M   'P 1'
#
loop_
_entity.id
_entity.type
_entity.pdbx_description
1 polymer ?
#
loop_
_entity_poly.entity_id
_entity_poly.type
_entity_poly.pdbx_seq_one_letter_code
_entity_poly.pdbx_strand_id
1 'polypeptide(L)'
;MNKAVKILLSVLGGLGILIAAIILIALVFVFLWPSFGGSASRQDKIDYARRAPNFYDGVFHNQSSFSPMSMVKNPAPDPKTISDNTPRPDFEFPVKTPDFIVNGQRASAQRAPIDEFNSTWLGHSTVFIQMHGMNILFDPVFSEVISPVSFAGSRRFSHP
;
A
#
# COMPACT_ATOMS: atom_id res chain seq x y z
N MET A 1 -2.08 57.07 -2.61
CA MET A 1 -1.89 55.81 -1.85
C MET A 1 -0.63 55.94 -1.00
N ASN A 2 -0.76 55.83 0.33
CA ASN A 2 0.34 56.09 1.28
C ASN A 2 1.44 55.02 1.14
N LYS A 3 2.71 55.38 1.38
CA LYS A 3 3.86 54.46 1.28
C LYS A 3 3.64 53.14 2.04
N ALA A 4 3.00 53.21 3.21
CA ALA A 4 2.64 52.04 4.01
C ALA A 4 1.69 51.07 3.28
N VAL A 5 0.67 51.59 2.58
CA VAL A 5 -0.27 50.77 1.80
C VAL A 5 0.42 50.10 0.61
N LYS A 6 1.35 50.80 -0.06
CA LYS A 6 2.17 50.22 -1.14
C LYS A 6 3.05 49.07 -0.63
N ILE A 7 3.72 49.26 0.51
CA ILE A 7 4.56 48.22 1.13
C ILE A 7 3.71 47.02 1.53
N LEU A 8 2.56 47.24 2.18
CA LEU A 8 1.65 46.16 2.59
C LEU A 8 1.17 45.33 1.39
N LEU A 9 0.76 45.98 0.30
CA LEU A 9 0.34 45.30 -0.92
C LEU A 9 1.47 44.49 -1.56
N SER A 10 2.70 45.03 -1.58
CA SER A 10 3.88 44.28 -2.08
C SER A 10 4.21 43.06 -1.22
N VAL A 11 4.07 43.16 0.11
CA VAL A 11 4.29 42.03 1.03
C VAL A 11 3.21 40.95 0.84
N LEU A 12 1.94 41.35 0.76
CA LEU A 12 0.84 40.41 0.51
C LEU A 12 0.96 39.73 -0.86
N GLY A 13 1.37 40.48 -1.89
CA GLY A 13 1.66 39.93 -3.22
C GLY A 13 2.81 38.92 -3.19
N GLY A 14 3.91 39.24 -2.50
CA GLY A 14 5.03 38.33 -2.31
C GLY A 14 4.64 37.05 -1.56
N LEU A 15 3.84 37.17 -0.49
CA LEU A 15 3.33 36.02 0.25
C LEU A 15 2.40 35.15 -0.62
N GLY A 16 1.54 35.77 -1.42
CA GLY A 16 0.68 35.07 -2.37
C GLY A 16 1.46 34.24 -3.39
N ILE A 17 2.53 34.82 -3.95
CA ILE A 17 3.43 34.11 -4.88
C ILE A 17 4.12 32.94 -4.19
N LEU A 18 4.61 33.13 -2.95
CA LEU A 18 5.25 32.06 -2.19
C LEU A 18 4.30 30.90 -1.93
N ILE A 19 3.06 31.18 -1.51
CA ILE A 19 2.04 30.15 -1.29
C ILE A 19 1.71 29.42 -2.58
N ALA A 20 1.53 30.15 -3.69
CA ALA A 20 1.26 29.54 -5.00
C ALA A 20 2.41 28.62 -5.44
N ALA A 21 3.66 29.02 -5.21
CA ALA A 21 4.83 28.20 -5.49
C ALA A 21 4.87 26.92 -4.65
N ILE A 22 4.56 27.00 -3.35
CA ILE A 22 4.49 25.82 -2.47
C ILE A 22 3.41 24.85 -2.94
N ILE A 23 2.22 25.36 -3.29
CA ILE A 23 1.11 24.53 -3.81
C ILE A 23 1.54 23.86 -5.11
N LEU A 24 2.18 24.59 -6.03
CA LEU A 24 2.65 24.02 -7.29
C LEU A 24 3.68 22.90 -7.05
N ILE A 25 4.63 23.11 -6.14
CA ILE A 25 5.63 22.09 -5.77
C ILE A 25 4.94 20.86 -5.17
N ALA A 26 3.96 21.05 -4.29
CA ALA A 26 3.20 19.95 -3.69
C ALA A 26 2.40 19.16 -4.74
N LEU A 27 1.78 19.84 -5.71
CA LEU A 27 1.06 19.19 -6.81
C LEU A 27 2.03 18.39 -7.69
N VAL A 28 3.14 19.00 -8.12
CA VAL A 28 4.19 18.30 -8.89
C VAL A 28 4.69 17.07 -8.14
N PHE A 29 4.90 17.19 -6.82
CA PHE A 29 5.30 16.07 -5.98
C PHE A 29 4.25 14.95 -5.96
N VAL A 30 2.97 15.24 -5.72
CA VAL A 30 1.94 14.20 -5.67
C VAL A 30 1.70 13.54 -7.03
N PHE A 31 1.73 14.31 -8.12
CA PHE A 31 1.38 13.80 -9.45
C PHE A 31 2.54 13.14 -10.21
N LEU A 32 3.80 13.50 -9.91
CA LEU A 32 4.96 12.94 -10.60
C LEU A 32 5.76 11.94 -9.77
N TRP A 33 5.51 11.84 -8.46
CA TRP A 33 6.30 10.95 -7.62
C TRP A 33 5.84 9.48 -7.75
N PRO A 34 6.72 8.56 -8.18
CA PRO A 34 6.32 7.18 -8.52
C PRO A 34 5.67 6.40 -7.38
N SER A 35 5.98 6.73 -6.12
CA SER A 35 5.45 6.02 -4.94
C SER A 35 3.93 6.14 -4.80
N PHE A 36 3.28 7.13 -5.40
CA PHE A 36 1.82 7.25 -5.41
C PHE A 36 1.14 6.38 -6.47
N GLY A 37 1.92 5.76 -7.36
CA GLY A 37 1.42 4.86 -8.40
C GLY A 37 0.67 5.58 -9.51
N GLY A 38 -0.08 4.80 -10.28
CA GLY A 38 -0.86 5.29 -11.42
C GLY A 38 -2.28 4.72 -11.42
N SER A 39 -3.16 5.36 -12.18
CA SER A 39 -4.50 4.83 -12.43
C SER A 39 -4.46 3.72 -13.47
N ALA A 40 -5.29 2.68 -13.30
CA ALA A 40 -5.49 1.65 -14.32
C ALA A 40 -5.94 2.28 -15.66
N SER A 41 -5.40 1.79 -16.77
CA SER A 41 -5.76 2.29 -18.09
C SER A 41 -7.21 1.96 -18.44
N ARG A 42 -7.77 2.63 -19.46
CA ARG A 42 -9.11 2.30 -19.96
C ARG A 42 -9.20 0.84 -20.42
N GLN A 43 -8.13 0.33 -21.04
CA GLN A 43 -8.06 -1.04 -21.51
C GLN A 43 -8.05 -2.02 -20.33
N ASP A 44 -7.22 -1.75 -19.30
CA ASP A 44 -7.17 -2.59 -18.09
C ASP A 44 -8.53 -2.70 -17.40
N LYS A 45 -9.27 -1.59 -17.33
CA LYS A 45 -10.62 -1.56 -16.74
C LYS A 45 -11.60 -2.42 -17.54
N ILE A 46 -11.54 -2.35 -18.88
CA ILE A 46 -12.38 -3.18 -19.76
C ILE A 46 -12.02 -4.66 -19.60
N ASP A 47 -10.73 -4.98 -19.60
CA ASP A 47 -10.25 -6.36 -19.48
C ASP A 47 -10.53 -6.94 -18.09
N TYR A 48 -10.46 -6.12 -17.04
CA TYR A 48 -10.87 -6.51 -15.69
C TYR A 48 -12.38 -6.82 -15.66
N ALA A 49 -13.22 -5.92 -16.17
CA ALA A 49 -14.66 -6.11 -16.21
C ALA A 49 -15.09 -7.35 -17.01
N ARG A 50 -14.37 -7.68 -18.09
CA ARG A 50 -14.62 -8.89 -18.87
C ARG A 50 -14.30 -10.18 -18.10
N ARG A 51 -13.27 -10.16 -17.26
CA ARG A 51 -12.76 -11.35 -16.55
C ARG A 51 -13.37 -11.55 -15.17
N ALA A 52 -13.92 -10.50 -14.56
CA ALA A 52 -14.45 -10.54 -13.19
C ALA A 52 -15.99 -10.57 -13.21
N PRO A 53 -16.64 -11.74 -13.05
CA PRO A 53 -18.10 -11.85 -13.05
C PRO A 53 -18.77 -11.00 -11.96
N ASN A 54 -18.03 -10.74 -10.88
CA ASN A 54 -18.47 -9.96 -9.73
C ASN A 54 -18.27 -8.44 -9.91
N PHE A 55 -17.78 -7.97 -11.06
CA PHE A 55 -17.57 -6.55 -11.33
C PHE A 55 -18.61 -6.05 -12.34
N TYR A 56 -19.57 -5.26 -11.86
CA TYR A 56 -20.62 -4.63 -12.66
C TYR A 56 -21.00 -3.28 -12.04
N ASP A 57 -21.70 -2.42 -12.78
CA ASP A 57 -22.07 -1.06 -12.35
C ASP A 57 -20.89 -0.19 -11.84
N GLY A 58 -19.67 -0.50 -12.28
CA GLY A 58 -18.45 0.21 -11.92
C GLY A 58 -17.87 -0.14 -10.55
N VAL A 59 -18.43 -1.12 -9.83
CA VAL A 59 -17.95 -1.55 -8.51
C VAL A 59 -17.82 -3.08 -8.41
N PHE A 60 -16.97 -3.56 -7.51
CA PHE A 60 -16.83 -4.99 -7.24
C PHE A 60 -17.84 -5.42 -6.17
N HIS A 61 -18.60 -6.48 -6.45
CA HIS A 61 -19.60 -7.04 -5.54
C HIS A 61 -19.08 -8.32 -4.90
N ASN A 62 -18.88 -8.30 -3.58
CA ASN A 62 -18.54 -9.51 -2.83
C ASN A 62 -19.73 -10.49 -2.86
N GLN A 63 -19.45 -11.80 -2.98
CA GLN A 63 -20.48 -12.84 -3.07
C GLN A 63 -21.18 -13.09 -1.72
N SER A 64 -20.47 -12.90 -0.62
CA SER A 64 -21.01 -13.02 0.73
C SER A 64 -21.52 -11.68 1.24
N SER A 65 -22.68 -11.71 1.91
CA SER A 65 -23.10 -10.58 2.74
C SER A 65 -22.11 -10.45 3.90
N PHE A 66 -21.43 -9.31 4.01
CA PHE A 66 -20.64 -8.97 5.18
C PHE A 66 -21.37 -7.89 5.98
N SER A 67 -21.37 -8.02 7.30
CA SER A 67 -21.67 -6.88 8.17
C SER A 67 -20.38 -6.09 8.34
N PRO A 68 -20.33 -4.80 7.95
CA PRO A 68 -19.20 -3.95 8.27
C PRO A 68 -18.98 -3.99 9.78
N MET A 69 -17.74 -4.20 10.22
CA MET A 69 -17.41 -4.08 11.62
C MET A 69 -17.66 -2.62 12.01
N SER A 70 -18.77 -2.35 12.71
CA SER A 70 -19.12 -1.00 13.11
C SER A 70 -18.14 -0.53 14.17
N MET A 71 -17.24 0.40 13.80
CA MET A 71 -16.31 1.05 14.74
C MET A 71 -17.02 1.91 15.80
N VAL A 72 -18.35 2.05 15.74
CA VAL A 72 -19.13 2.97 16.59
C VAL A 72 -19.74 2.28 17.81
N LYS A 73 -19.68 0.95 17.93
CA LYS A 73 -20.31 0.21 19.04
C LYS A 73 -19.35 -0.48 20.00
N ASN A 74 -18.14 0.02 20.18
CA ASN A 74 -17.29 -0.38 21.30
C ASN A 74 -16.97 0.85 22.17
N PRO A 75 -17.38 0.90 23.45
CA PRO A 75 -16.74 1.80 24.40
C PRO A 75 -15.23 1.50 24.40
N ALA A 76 -14.42 2.49 24.73
CA ALA A 76 -12.95 2.45 24.65
C ALA A 76 -12.38 1.04 24.92
N PRO A 77 -11.45 0.54 24.07
CA PRO A 77 -10.91 -0.80 24.21
C PRO A 77 -10.38 -1.00 25.62
N ASP A 78 -10.84 -2.06 26.29
CA ASP A 78 -10.35 -2.44 27.62
C ASP A 78 -8.82 -2.58 27.50
N PRO A 79 -8.01 -1.91 28.35
CA PRO A 79 -6.56 -2.08 28.33
C PRO A 79 -6.11 -3.55 28.44
N LYS A 80 -6.97 -4.45 28.94
CA LYS A 80 -6.73 -5.92 28.93
C LYS A 80 -6.97 -6.62 27.59
N THR A 81 -7.63 -5.97 26.63
CA THR A 81 -7.79 -6.49 25.25
C THR A 81 -6.60 -6.18 24.34
N ILE A 82 -5.70 -5.28 24.76
CA ILE A 82 -4.57 -4.85 23.92
C ILE A 82 -3.28 -5.64 24.21
N SER A 83 -3.20 -6.41 25.31
CA SER A 83 -1.96 -7.09 25.68
C SER A 83 -2.23 -8.36 26.49
N ASP A 84 -1.86 -9.51 25.90
CA ASP A 84 -1.64 -10.85 26.50
C ASP A 84 -2.66 -11.97 26.21
N ASN A 85 -3.89 -11.66 25.79
CA ASN A 85 -4.91 -12.71 25.54
C ASN A 85 -5.23 -12.93 24.05
N THR A 86 -4.34 -12.56 23.12
CA THR A 86 -4.51 -12.98 21.73
C THR A 86 -4.49 -14.51 21.69
N PRO A 87 -5.56 -15.18 21.20
CA PRO A 87 -5.55 -16.63 21.03
C PRO A 87 -4.35 -16.99 20.16
N ARG A 88 -3.31 -17.53 20.78
CA ARG A 88 -2.24 -18.17 20.04
C ARG A 88 -2.82 -19.49 19.57
N PRO A 89 -2.79 -19.79 18.27
CA PRO A 89 -3.13 -21.11 17.81
C PRO A 89 -2.36 -22.15 18.62
N ASP A 90 -3.05 -23.21 19.02
CA ASP A 90 -2.51 -24.35 19.76
C ASP A 90 -1.69 -25.29 18.85
N PHE A 91 -1.51 -24.92 17.59
CA PHE A 91 -0.65 -25.57 16.63
C PHE A 91 0.47 -24.64 16.17
N GLU A 92 1.63 -25.23 15.88
CA GLU A 92 2.69 -24.52 15.17
C GLU A 92 2.30 -24.38 13.70
N PHE A 93 2.34 -23.15 13.19
CA PHE A 93 2.28 -22.99 11.74
C PHE A 93 3.50 -23.67 11.13
N PRO A 94 3.34 -24.42 10.02
CA PRO A 94 4.47 -24.96 9.27
C PRO A 94 5.23 -23.81 8.59
N VAL A 95 6.02 -23.07 9.36
CA VAL A 95 6.87 -22.00 8.87
C VAL A 95 8.12 -22.64 8.30
N LYS A 96 8.26 -22.58 6.98
CA LYS A 96 9.51 -22.91 6.30
C LYS A 96 10.23 -21.61 5.97
N THR A 97 11.53 -21.56 6.23
CA THR A 97 12.35 -20.50 5.64
C THR A 97 12.31 -20.71 4.12
N PRO A 98 11.85 -19.72 3.35
CA PRO A 98 11.82 -19.83 1.90
C PRO A 98 13.24 -20.00 1.36
N ASP A 99 13.44 -20.99 0.49
CA ASP A 99 14.67 -21.07 -0.29
C ASP A 99 14.55 -20.12 -1.48
N PHE A 100 15.32 -19.05 -1.45
CA PHE A 100 15.35 -18.08 -2.55
C PHE A 100 16.27 -18.50 -3.70
N ILE A 101 17.00 -19.63 -3.57
CA ILE A 101 17.86 -20.21 -4.60
C ILE A 101 17.53 -21.71 -4.76
N VAL A 102 16.56 -22.02 -5.60
CA VAL A 102 16.19 -23.41 -5.88
C VAL A 102 16.92 -23.88 -7.14
N ASN A 103 17.61 -25.02 -7.07
CA ASN A 103 18.39 -25.60 -8.18
C ASN A 103 19.39 -24.61 -8.82
N GLY A 104 20.00 -23.73 -8.02
CA GLY A 104 20.96 -22.72 -8.50
C GLY A 104 20.32 -21.53 -9.22
N GLN A 105 18.99 -21.44 -9.25
CA GLN A 105 18.24 -20.32 -9.82
C GLN A 105 17.48 -19.57 -8.73
N ARG A 106 17.28 -18.26 -8.94
CA ARG A 106 16.44 -17.48 -8.01
C ARG A 106 15.03 -18.06 -7.97
N ALA A 107 14.41 -18.13 -6.80
CA ALA A 107 13.02 -18.57 -6.65
C ALA A 107 12.05 -17.75 -7.53
N SER A 108 12.37 -16.48 -7.78
CA SER A 108 11.62 -15.62 -8.72
C SER A 108 11.76 -16.01 -10.20
N ALA A 109 12.78 -16.79 -10.56
CA ALA A 109 12.93 -17.36 -11.89
C ALA A 109 12.16 -18.69 -12.04
N GLN A 110 11.77 -19.30 -10.92
CA GLN A 110 10.93 -20.47 -10.91
C GLN A 110 9.46 -20.06 -10.83
N ARG A 111 8.63 -20.69 -11.63
CA ARG A 111 7.17 -20.50 -11.58
C ARG A 111 6.59 -21.73 -10.90
N ALA A 112 5.64 -21.53 -9.98
CA ALA A 112 4.90 -22.65 -9.44
C ALA A 112 4.18 -23.40 -10.58
N PRO A 113 4.11 -24.74 -10.53
CA PRO A 113 3.19 -25.52 -11.35
C PRO A 113 1.76 -24.96 -11.31
N ILE A 114 0.95 -25.31 -12.31
CA ILE A 114 -0.41 -24.76 -12.47
C ILE A 114 -1.30 -25.08 -11.26
N ASP A 115 -1.04 -26.20 -10.60
CA ASP A 115 -1.78 -26.81 -9.50
C ASP A 115 -1.14 -26.59 -8.13
N GLU A 116 -0.04 -25.84 -8.06
CA GLU A 116 0.63 -25.51 -6.81
C GLU A 116 0.35 -24.07 -6.36
N PHE A 117 0.30 -23.89 -5.04
CA PHE A 117 0.19 -22.59 -4.39
C PHE A 117 1.27 -22.47 -3.30
N ASN A 118 2.13 -21.47 -3.43
CA ASN A 118 3.12 -21.11 -2.42
C ASN A 118 2.96 -19.64 -2.04
N SER A 119 3.03 -19.35 -0.74
CA SER A 119 3.01 -17.99 -0.21
C SER A 119 4.18 -17.77 0.74
N THR A 120 4.97 -16.75 0.46
CA THR A 120 6.11 -16.35 1.27
C THR A 120 5.86 -14.94 1.80
N TRP A 121 5.80 -14.80 3.12
CA TRP A 121 5.71 -13.50 3.77
C TRP A 121 7.09 -12.86 3.87
N LEU A 122 7.25 -11.67 3.27
CA LEU A 122 8.51 -10.91 3.23
C LEU A 122 8.52 -9.77 4.26
N GLY A 123 7.52 -9.73 5.15
CA GLY A 123 7.37 -8.71 6.18
C GLY A 123 6.40 -7.59 5.81
N HIS A 124 5.88 -6.90 6.83
CA HIS A 124 4.78 -5.94 6.70
C HIS A 124 3.58 -6.57 5.94
N SER A 125 3.07 -5.92 4.88
CA SER A 125 2.06 -6.47 3.97
C SER A 125 2.67 -7.05 2.69
N THR A 126 4.00 -7.17 2.60
CA THR A 126 4.67 -7.71 1.41
C THR A 126 4.54 -9.23 1.40
N VAL A 127 3.83 -9.77 0.40
CA VAL A 127 3.65 -11.21 0.21
C VAL A 127 4.01 -11.61 -1.20
N PHE A 128 4.90 -12.59 -1.32
CA PHE A 128 5.23 -13.22 -2.60
C PHE A 128 4.39 -14.49 -2.77
N ILE A 129 3.54 -14.51 -3.80
CA ILE A 129 2.65 -15.62 -4.13
C ILE A 129 3.08 -16.25 -5.44
N GLN A 130 3.24 -17.56 -5.44
CA GLN A 130 3.48 -18.35 -6.65
C GLN A 130 2.30 -19.29 -6.85
N MET A 131 1.56 -19.11 -7.95
CA MET A 131 0.40 -19.93 -8.28
C MET A 131 0.10 -19.87 -9.76
N HIS A 132 -0.50 -20.92 -10.31
CA HIS A 132 -0.94 -20.96 -11.71
C HIS A 132 0.16 -20.56 -12.73
N GLY A 133 1.42 -20.94 -12.52
CA GLY A 133 2.51 -20.52 -13.41
C GLY A 133 2.91 -19.04 -13.32
N MET A 134 2.45 -18.33 -12.29
CA MET A 134 2.71 -16.92 -12.05
C MET A 134 3.52 -16.69 -10.78
N ASN A 135 4.31 -15.62 -10.81
CA ASN A 135 4.99 -15.05 -9.65
C ASN A 135 4.37 -13.67 -9.41
N ILE A 136 3.68 -13.51 -8.29
CA ILE A 136 2.89 -12.33 -7.95
C ILE A 136 3.46 -11.74 -6.66
N LEU A 137 3.74 -10.45 -6.66
CA LEU A 137 4.21 -9.74 -5.48
C LEU A 137 3.16 -8.73 -5.05
N PHE A 138 2.61 -8.93 -3.86
CA PHE A 138 1.65 -8.04 -3.23
C PHE A 138 2.38 -7.02 -2.36
N ASP A 139 1.90 -5.77 -2.41
CA ASP A 139 2.35 -4.62 -1.62
C ASP A 139 3.87 -4.57 -1.37
N PRO A 140 4.70 -4.44 -2.42
CA PRO A 140 6.15 -4.49 -2.29
C PRO A 140 6.70 -3.30 -1.48
N VAL A 141 7.07 -3.55 -0.22
CA VAL A 141 7.71 -2.55 0.65
C VAL A 141 9.09 -3.05 1.08
N PHE A 142 10.11 -2.74 0.27
CA PHE A 142 11.52 -3.08 0.54
C PHE A 142 12.38 -1.90 1.01
N SER A 143 11.80 -0.69 1.11
CA SER A 143 12.52 0.48 1.60
C SER A 143 12.76 0.41 3.11
N GLU A 144 13.84 1.01 3.59
CA GLU A 144 14.11 1.10 5.03
C GLU A 144 13.11 2.01 5.77
N VAL A 145 12.57 3.00 5.07
CA VAL A 145 11.60 3.97 5.59
C VAL A 145 10.29 3.83 4.83
N ILE A 146 9.19 3.73 5.56
CA ILE A 146 7.83 3.60 5.01
C ILE A 146 7.31 5.01 4.69
N SER A 147 7.79 5.58 3.59
CA SER A 147 7.47 6.94 3.18
C SER A 147 7.80 7.20 1.71
N PRO A 148 7.10 8.14 1.04
CA PRO A 148 7.51 8.64 -0.27
C PRO A 148 8.91 9.27 -0.29
N VAL A 149 9.42 9.72 0.86
CA VAL A 149 10.76 10.33 1.01
C VAL A 149 11.59 9.62 2.07
N SER A 150 12.89 9.49 1.87
CA SER A 150 13.77 8.70 2.75
C SER A 150 14.05 9.35 4.12
N PHE A 151 13.86 10.67 4.27
CA PHE A 151 14.23 11.41 5.48
C PHE A 151 13.09 11.58 6.50
N ALA A 152 11.86 11.20 6.16
CA ALA A 152 10.70 11.35 7.03
C ALA A 152 9.87 10.06 6.99
N GLY A 153 9.42 9.57 8.13
CA GLY A 153 8.64 8.33 8.24
C GLY A 153 9.20 7.37 9.28
N SER A 154 8.47 6.29 9.55
CA SER A 154 8.95 5.22 10.43
C SER A 154 9.96 4.35 9.68
N ARG A 155 11.06 4.03 10.36
CA ARG A 155 11.94 2.95 9.92
C ARG A 155 11.24 1.62 10.15
N ARG A 156 11.41 0.69 9.21
CA ARG A 156 10.91 -0.67 9.40
C ARG A 156 11.70 -1.41 10.46
N PHE A 157 11.04 -2.40 11.05
CA PHE A 157 11.56 -3.15 12.19
C PHE A 157 12.50 -4.30 11.79
N SER A 158 12.25 -4.94 10.65
CA SER A 158 13.01 -6.09 10.13
C SER A 158 13.79 -5.73 8.88
N HIS A 159 14.78 -6.56 8.51
CA HIS A 159 15.49 -6.45 7.23
C HIS A 159 14.64 -6.95 6.03
N PRO A 160 14.93 -6.51 4.79
CA PRO A 160 14.08 -6.79 3.63
C PRO A 160 14.29 -8.19 3.10
#